data_AF-A0A9C6W3P3-F1
#
_entry.id   AF-A0A9C6W3P3-F1
#
_cell.length_a   1.000
_cell.length_b   1.000
_cell.length_c   1.000
_cell.angle_alpha   90.00
_cell.angle_beta   90.00
_cell.angle_gamma   90.00
#
_symmetry.space_group_name_H-M   'P 1'
#
loop_
_entity.id
_entity.type
_entity.pdbx_description
1 polymer ?
#
loop_
_entity_poly.entity_id
_entity_poly.type
_entity_poly.pdbx_seq_one_letter_code
_entity_poly.pdbx_strand_id
1 'polypeptide(L)'
;MRLDLKKLSNISDSKICFLRYRLLYSQKSKRVMSVWAELIRLQTFDRIGRKNLITRLERLLCKQIRLESICLEGLSLTPDEGVRLLLALYNSRKTMRHVYCWHAFEKMVSLAVDPSHHEQSRFYTDKEIKICDWFRAIGCLEFLTTLSVNYAYIATPTGDLLVNLAKKLGTNWHWLQLLCSEEEIIQKAEDEYDIEKVVIPDSAWRAAHFWAPVLKVQYAIIGIPRYDIHKKFFTKHTRIHTFALSTSIDLKFRQPWYLDCTIKTLCTWYSDTLVYLSLQLWHNRQNLDDQLRRLLIYLPSLRVFEYIGEIRTFKTLCAMCCQIRSGHCDVYRVNMQLQDVNGLDKEKWIKSIRCMMACFKCDFDRMGIEFNIDFYCC
;
A
#
# COMPACT_ATOMS: atom_id res chain seq x y z
N MET A 1 9.11 8.70 3.15
CA MET A 1 9.67 7.51 2.47
C MET A 1 8.87 7.31 1.20
N ARG A 2 9.45 7.60 0.03
CA ARG A 2 8.78 7.41 -1.27
C ARG A 2 8.64 5.90 -1.52
N LEU A 3 7.46 5.44 -1.96
CA LEU A 3 7.36 4.11 -2.54
C LEU A 3 8.24 4.08 -3.78
N ASP A 4 9.23 3.20 -3.76
CA ASP A 4 10.01 2.84 -4.92
C ASP A 4 9.72 1.36 -5.18
N LEU A 5 8.61 1.10 -5.89
CA LEU A 5 8.11 -0.25 -6.20
C LEU A 5 9.15 -1.08 -6.98
N LYS A 6 10.19 -0.45 -7.54
CA LYS A 6 11.32 -1.12 -8.21
C LYS A 6 12.31 -1.79 -7.24
N LYS A 7 12.34 -1.44 -5.95
CA LYS A 7 13.31 -2.02 -4.99
C LYS A 7 12.92 -3.39 -4.43
N LEU A 8 11.71 -3.87 -4.72
CA LEU A 8 11.24 -5.17 -4.23
C LEU A 8 11.77 -6.37 -5.03
N SER A 9 12.56 -6.18 -6.10
CA SER A 9 12.96 -7.28 -6.99
C SER A 9 14.45 -7.62 -7.07
N ASN A 10 15.38 -6.91 -6.43
CA ASN A 10 16.82 -7.20 -6.63
C ASN A 10 17.74 -6.85 -5.43
N ILE A 11 18.09 -7.81 -4.57
CA ILE A 11 19.29 -7.76 -3.70
C ILE A 11 19.88 -9.17 -3.52
N SER A 12 21.19 -9.31 -3.80
CA SER A 12 21.99 -10.54 -3.82
C SER A 12 22.64 -10.94 -2.48
N ASP A 13 22.88 -12.25 -2.29
CA ASP A 13 23.23 -12.97 -1.05
C ASP A 13 24.52 -12.60 -0.28
N SER A 14 25.40 -11.72 -0.77
CA SER A 14 26.72 -11.47 -0.13
C SER A 14 26.73 -10.39 0.98
N LYS A 15 25.64 -9.63 1.16
CA LYS A 15 25.51 -8.61 2.24
C LYS A 15 25.00 -9.19 3.59
N ILE A 16 24.72 -10.50 3.62
CA ILE A 16 23.94 -11.20 4.66
C ILE A 16 24.68 -11.38 6.01
N CYS A 17 26.01 -11.46 6.04
CA CYS A 17 26.73 -11.70 7.31
C CYS A 17 27.14 -10.44 8.10
N PHE A 18 27.24 -9.27 7.45
CA PHE A 18 27.83 -8.07 8.08
C PHE A 18 26.82 -7.22 8.90
N LEU A 19 25.51 -7.35 8.61
CA LEU A 19 24.44 -6.60 9.29
C LEU A 19 23.98 -7.23 10.61
N ARG A 20 24.18 -8.55 10.80
CA ARG A 20 23.88 -9.29 12.05
C ARG A 20 24.57 -8.68 13.28
N TYR A 21 25.75 -8.08 13.12
CA TYR A 21 26.58 -7.66 14.25
C TYR A 21 26.30 -6.22 14.73
N ARG A 22 25.93 -5.30 13.83
CA ARG A 22 25.81 -3.85 14.14
C ARG A 22 24.45 -3.43 14.73
N LEU A 23 23.35 -4.07 14.33
CA LEU A 23 22.02 -3.71 14.85
C LEU A 23 21.81 -4.19 16.30
N LEU A 24 22.38 -5.34 16.66
CA LEU A 24 22.15 -6.05 17.93
C LEU A 24 23.08 -5.61 19.09
N TYR A 25 24.22 -4.95 18.82
CA TYR A 25 25.18 -4.53 19.85
C TYR A 25 25.19 -3.02 20.17
N SER A 26 24.43 -2.21 19.44
CA SER A 26 24.32 -0.77 19.71
C SER A 26 23.36 -0.50 20.87
N GLN A 27 23.88 -0.32 22.09
CA GLN A 27 23.12 0.17 23.27
C GLN A 27 22.70 1.66 23.16
N LYS A 28 23.10 2.36 22.10
CA LYS A 28 22.70 3.77 21.89
C LYS A 28 21.21 3.86 21.58
N SER A 29 20.54 4.83 22.21
CA SER A 29 19.15 5.19 21.90
C SER A 29 19.03 5.55 20.42
N LYS A 30 18.16 4.83 19.69
CA LYS A 30 17.94 5.04 18.26
C LYS A 30 16.64 5.80 18.02
N ARG A 31 16.64 6.68 17.01
CA ARG A 31 15.42 7.34 16.51
C ARG A 31 14.68 6.53 15.46
N VAL A 32 15.39 5.71 14.67
CA VAL A 32 14.82 4.89 13.59
C VAL A 32 15.35 3.48 13.67
N MET A 33 14.47 2.50 13.42
CA MET A 33 14.82 1.08 13.34
C MET A 33 14.09 0.40 12.19
N SER A 34 14.83 -0.36 11.39
CA SER A 34 14.27 -1.19 10.32
C SER A 34 14.69 -2.64 10.56
N VAL A 35 13.70 -3.52 10.65
CA VAL A 35 13.87 -4.97 10.77
C VAL A 35 13.39 -5.56 9.44
N TRP A 36 14.31 -6.13 8.67
CA TRP A 36 14.06 -6.57 7.30
C TRP A 36 13.83 -8.08 7.20
N ALA A 37 13.09 -8.49 6.15
CA ALA A 37 12.79 -9.87 5.76
C ALA A 37 14.03 -10.77 5.58
N GLU A 38 15.23 -10.22 5.39
CA GLU A 38 16.49 -10.98 5.31
C GLU A 38 16.86 -11.69 6.63
N LEU A 39 16.23 -11.33 7.75
CA LEU A 39 16.32 -12.07 9.01
C LEU A 39 15.47 -13.37 9.01
N ILE A 40 14.62 -13.57 7.99
CA ILE A 40 13.62 -14.64 7.87
C ILE A 40 13.89 -15.48 6.63
N ARG A 41 15.10 -16.03 6.56
CA ARG A 41 15.32 -17.35 5.94
C ARG A 41 15.48 -18.45 7.01
N LEU A 42 15.01 -18.20 8.24
CA LEU A 42 15.02 -19.17 9.35
C LEU A 42 13.71 -19.96 9.50
N GLN A 43 12.68 -19.64 8.71
CA GLN A 43 11.31 -20.16 8.90
C GLN A 43 11.21 -21.69 8.76
N THR A 44 12.06 -22.32 7.95
CA THR A 44 11.93 -23.76 7.68
C THR A 44 12.78 -24.67 8.56
N PHE A 45 13.85 -24.18 9.22
CA PHE A 45 14.83 -25.08 9.87
C PHE A 45 15.34 -24.67 11.26
N ASP A 46 15.08 -23.46 11.79
CA ASP A 46 15.58 -23.06 13.12
C ASP A 46 14.56 -22.27 13.97
N ARG A 47 13.60 -23.00 14.54
CA ARG A 47 12.55 -22.45 15.42
C ARG A 47 13.13 -21.84 16.71
N ILE A 48 14.18 -22.43 17.27
CA ILE A 48 14.81 -21.96 18.51
C ILE A 48 15.52 -20.63 18.25
N GLY A 49 16.25 -20.52 17.14
CA GLY A 49 16.88 -19.28 16.68
C GLY A 49 15.87 -18.16 16.46
N ARG A 50 14.71 -18.45 15.84
CA ARG A 50 13.62 -17.47 15.69
C ARG A 50 13.12 -16.97 17.04
N LYS A 51 12.75 -17.86 17.96
CA LYS A 51 12.25 -17.48 19.30
C LYS A 51 13.27 -16.61 20.05
N ASN A 52 14.55 -16.99 19.99
CA ASN A 52 15.63 -16.23 20.60
C ASN A 52 15.80 -14.84 19.95
N LEU A 53 15.67 -14.75 18.63
CA LEU A 53 15.73 -13.48 17.91
C LEU A 53 14.58 -12.55 18.29
N ILE A 54 13.33 -13.04 18.28
CA ILE A 54 12.15 -12.26 18.69
C ILE A 54 12.29 -11.78 20.13
N THR A 55 12.72 -12.66 21.04
CA THR A 55 12.95 -12.30 22.45
C THR A 55 14.04 -11.22 22.60
N ARG A 56 15.10 -11.27 21.79
CA ARG A 56 16.15 -10.24 21.78
C ARG A 56 15.65 -8.91 21.22
N LEU A 57 14.85 -8.95 20.15
CA LEU A 57 14.24 -7.77 19.56
C LEU A 57 13.29 -7.10 20.55
N GLU A 58 12.42 -7.87 21.22
CA GLU A 58 11.53 -7.37 22.28
C GLU A 58 12.32 -6.64 23.36
N ARG A 59 13.37 -7.28 23.91
CA ARG A 59 14.24 -6.66 24.93
C ARG A 59 14.92 -5.39 24.44
N LEU A 60 15.28 -5.32 23.16
CA LEU A 60 15.93 -4.16 22.56
C LEU A 60 14.93 -3.01 22.40
N LEU A 61 13.72 -3.30 21.93
CA LEU A 61 12.63 -2.33 21.76
C LEU A 61 12.18 -1.77 23.10
N CYS A 62 12.01 -2.61 24.12
CA CYS A 62 11.68 -2.19 25.48
C CYS A 62 12.69 -1.19 26.05
N LYS A 63 13.97 -1.24 25.64
CA LYS A 63 15.00 -0.29 26.11
C LYS A 63 14.99 1.03 25.35
N GLN A 64 14.26 1.14 24.23
CA GLN A 64 14.18 2.39 23.48
C GLN A 64 13.13 3.32 24.10
N ILE A 65 13.54 4.55 24.40
CA ILE A 65 12.68 5.62 24.92
C ILE A 65 12.51 6.81 23.95
N ARG A 66 13.26 6.81 22.85
CA ARG A 66 13.28 7.89 21.84
C ARG A 66 13.07 7.38 20.41
N LEU A 67 12.52 6.17 20.28
CA LEU A 67 12.26 5.62 18.96
C LEU A 67 11.08 6.39 18.34
N GLU A 68 11.30 6.94 17.15
CA GLU A 68 10.34 7.74 16.39
C GLU A 68 9.73 6.94 15.23
N SER A 69 10.47 5.95 14.73
CA SER A 69 10.03 5.12 13.60
C SER A 69 10.49 3.68 13.74
N ILE A 70 9.59 2.75 13.40
CA ILE A 70 9.90 1.33 13.25
C ILE A 70 9.32 0.76 11.96
N CYS A 71 10.09 -0.09 11.28
CA CYS A 71 9.65 -0.87 10.13
C CYS A 71 9.82 -2.37 10.42
N LEU A 72 8.72 -3.09 10.32
CA LEU A 72 8.53 -4.52 10.57
C LEU A 72 7.93 -5.17 9.30
N GLU A 73 8.58 -5.03 8.16
CA GLU A 73 8.03 -5.48 6.87
C GLU A 73 8.49 -6.88 6.48
N GLY A 74 7.56 -7.68 5.93
CA GLY A 74 7.82 -9.02 5.42
C GLY A 74 8.33 -9.98 6.50
N LEU A 75 7.88 -9.80 7.74
CA LEU A 75 8.44 -10.52 8.87
C LEU A 75 7.80 -11.90 9.13
N SER A 76 6.62 -12.14 8.55
CA SER A 76 5.83 -13.35 8.78
C SER A 76 5.77 -13.70 10.28
N LEU A 77 5.42 -12.73 11.12
CA LEU A 77 5.26 -12.88 12.57
C LEU A 77 3.99 -13.66 12.87
N THR A 78 4.03 -14.55 13.85
CA THR A 78 2.77 -15.03 14.44
C THR A 78 2.06 -13.84 15.11
N PRO A 79 0.72 -13.89 15.29
CA PRO A 79 0.00 -12.83 15.99
C PRO A 79 0.58 -12.49 17.37
N ASP A 80 1.02 -13.49 18.15
CA ASP A 80 1.67 -13.28 19.45
C ASP A 80 2.98 -12.51 19.32
N GLU A 81 3.85 -12.96 18.41
CA GLU A 81 5.15 -12.34 18.20
C GLU A 81 5.00 -10.86 17.85
N GLY A 82 4.10 -10.52 16.92
CA GLY A 82 3.96 -9.12 16.53
C GLY A 82 3.23 -8.26 17.55
N VAL A 83 2.25 -8.78 18.30
CA VAL A 83 1.67 -8.05 19.44
C VAL A 83 2.73 -7.77 20.51
N ARG A 84 3.58 -8.75 20.84
CA ARG A 84 4.69 -8.57 21.79
C ARG A 84 5.68 -7.52 21.32
N LEU A 85 6.09 -7.56 20.04
CA LEU A 85 6.99 -6.55 19.49
C LEU A 85 6.39 -5.15 19.51
N LEU A 86 5.09 -5.00 19.24
CA LEU A 86 4.43 -3.71 19.34
C LEU A 86 4.29 -3.24 20.79
N LEU A 87 3.94 -4.11 21.73
CA LEU A 87 3.87 -3.77 23.15
C LEU A 87 5.25 -3.37 23.70
N ALA A 88 6.32 -3.95 23.18
CA ALA A 88 7.69 -3.56 23.53
C ALA A 88 8.02 -2.10 23.17
N LEU A 89 7.22 -1.45 22.31
CA LEU A 89 7.36 -0.03 21.97
C LEU A 89 6.78 0.92 23.02
N TYR A 90 6.14 0.40 24.07
CA TYR A 90 5.47 1.22 25.10
C TYR A 90 6.36 2.30 25.71
N ASN A 91 7.66 2.03 25.88
CA ASN A 91 8.62 3.01 26.42
C ASN A 91 8.93 4.14 25.44
N SER A 92 8.69 3.94 24.14
CA SER A 92 8.78 4.98 23.10
C SER A 92 7.41 5.56 22.71
N ARG A 93 6.34 5.28 23.45
CA ARG A 93 4.97 5.70 23.07
C ARG A 93 4.77 7.20 22.84
N LYS A 94 5.56 8.04 23.53
CA LYS A 94 5.50 9.50 23.42
C LYS A 94 6.38 10.07 22.29
N THR A 95 7.23 9.24 21.70
CA THR A 95 8.13 9.64 20.60
C THR A 95 7.80 8.95 19.30
N MET A 96 7.14 7.78 19.35
CA MET A 96 6.82 6.97 18.18
C MET A 96 5.82 7.68 17.28
N ARG A 97 6.25 8.00 16.05
CA ARG A 97 5.46 8.69 15.03
C ARG A 97 5.08 7.79 13.86
N HIS A 98 5.90 6.79 13.55
CA HIS A 98 5.73 5.96 12.35
C HIS A 98 5.90 4.47 12.66
N VAL A 99 4.90 3.68 12.31
CA VAL A 99 4.93 2.21 12.40
C VAL A 99 4.58 1.63 11.05
N TYR A 100 5.51 0.84 10.48
CA TYR A 100 5.32 0.15 9.20
C TYR A 100 5.30 -1.35 9.39
N CYS A 101 4.21 -2.00 8.99
CA CYS A 101 3.92 -3.41 9.24
C CYS A 101 3.28 -4.11 8.02
N TRP A 102 3.72 -3.78 6.80
CA TRP A 102 3.27 -4.51 5.61
C TRP A 102 3.84 -5.93 5.57
N HIS A 103 2.95 -6.92 5.37
CA HIS A 103 3.27 -8.35 5.46
C HIS A 103 4.02 -8.71 6.75
N ALA A 104 3.76 -7.97 7.83
CA ALA A 104 4.43 -8.19 9.11
C ALA A 104 4.01 -9.52 9.72
N PHE A 105 2.75 -9.95 9.52
CA PHE A 105 2.18 -11.13 10.16
C PHE A 105 1.95 -12.26 9.16
N GLU A 106 2.15 -13.50 9.61
CA GLU A 106 1.60 -14.68 8.95
C GLU A 106 0.08 -14.51 8.87
N LYS A 107 -0.46 -14.71 7.67
CA LYS A 107 -1.88 -14.71 7.29
C LYS A 107 -2.82 -14.66 8.51
N MET A 108 -3.27 -13.46 8.90
CA MET A 108 -4.29 -13.25 9.96
C MET A 108 -5.68 -13.72 9.49
N VAL A 109 -5.78 -14.97 9.02
CA VAL A 109 -6.97 -15.54 8.39
C VAL A 109 -8.07 -15.87 9.41
N SER A 110 -7.82 -15.75 10.72
CA SER A 110 -8.74 -16.18 11.76
C SER A 110 -9.05 -15.12 12.82
N LEU A 111 -8.94 -13.82 12.49
CA LEU A 111 -9.47 -12.78 13.38
C LEU A 111 -10.94 -12.44 13.10
N ALA A 112 -11.49 -12.88 11.97
CA ALA A 112 -12.84 -12.50 11.54
C ALA A 112 -13.97 -13.38 12.12
N VAL A 113 -13.66 -14.53 12.71
CA VAL A 113 -14.66 -15.45 13.27
C VAL A 113 -14.03 -16.10 14.48
N ASP A 114 -14.69 -16.00 15.63
CA ASP A 114 -14.46 -16.85 16.80
C ASP A 114 -14.66 -18.29 16.32
N PRO A 115 -13.60 -19.07 16.03
CA PRO A 115 -13.77 -20.37 15.42
C PRO A 115 -14.09 -21.34 16.55
N SER A 116 -15.38 -21.54 16.80
CA SER A 116 -15.86 -22.61 17.68
C SER A 116 -15.48 -24.02 17.18
N HIS A 117 -14.79 -24.14 16.03
CA HIS A 117 -14.21 -25.39 15.55
C HIS A 117 -12.86 -25.14 14.84
N HIS A 118 -11.76 -25.23 15.57
CA HIS A 118 -10.49 -25.65 14.99
C HIS A 118 -10.05 -26.96 15.63
N GLU A 119 -9.84 -27.95 14.77
CA GLU A 119 -9.14 -29.19 15.09
C GLU A 119 -7.84 -28.87 15.83
N GLN A 120 -7.70 -29.48 17.00
CA GLN A 120 -6.57 -29.29 17.90
C GLN A 120 -5.26 -29.69 17.19
N SER A 121 -4.49 -28.72 16.71
CA SER A 121 -3.06 -28.93 16.51
C SER A 121 -2.44 -29.14 17.89
N ARG A 122 -2.15 -30.40 18.25
CA ARG A 122 -1.73 -30.85 19.59
C ARG A 122 -0.39 -30.34 20.10
N PHE A 123 0.19 -29.28 19.53
CA PHE A 123 1.49 -28.78 19.96
C PHE A 123 1.47 -27.26 19.99
N TYR A 124 1.56 -26.72 21.21
CA TYR A 124 1.50 -25.32 21.64
C TYR A 124 0.08 -24.76 21.85
N THR A 125 -0.30 -24.60 23.12
CA THR A 125 -1.35 -23.66 23.52
C THR A 125 -0.77 -22.25 23.44
N ASP A 126 -0.55 -21.74 22.23
CA ASP A 126 -0.33 -20.31 22.04
C ASP A 126 -1.58 -19.60 22.55
N LYS A 127 -1.40 -18.58 23.38
CA LYS A 127 -2.53 -17.77 23.85
C LYS A 127 -3.24 -17.23 22.61
N GLU A 128 -4.55 -17.49 22.52
CA GLU A 128 -5.36 -16.97 21.43
C GLU A 128 -5.35 -15.43 21.50
N ILE A 129 -4.56 -14.80 20.63
CA ILE A 129 -4.43 -13.36 20.53
C ILE A 129 -5.70 -12.83 19.87
N LYS A 130 -6.45 -12.00 20.60
CA LYS A 130 -7.68 -11.40 20.08
C LYS A 130 -7.37 -10.12 19.32
N ILE A 131 -8.27 -9.72 18.41
CA ILE A 131 -8.20 -8.41 17.70
C ILE A 131 -7.93 -7.26 18.69
N CYS A 132 -8.52 -7.34 19.89
CA CYS A 132 -8.37 -6.31 20.91
C CYS A 132 -6.93 -6.16 21.44
N ASP A 133 -6.09 -7.20 21.37
CA ASP A 133 -4.70 -7.13 21.83
C ASP A 133 -3.83 -6.35 20.84
N TRP A 134 -4.05 -6.56 19.53
CA TRP A 134 -3.48 -5.74 18.46
C TRP A 134 -3.87 -4.26 18.60
N PHE A 135 -5.17 -4.01 18.79
CA PHE A 135 -5.69 -2.66 19.02
C PHE A 135 -5.02 -1.99 20.23
N ARG A 136 -4.91 -2.71 21.35
CA ARG A 136 -4.25 -2.21 22.56
C ARG A 136 -2.79 -1.86 22.28
N ALA A 137 -2.07 -2.72 21.58
CA ALA A 137 -0.65 -2.53 21.28
C ALA A 137 -0.40 -1.27 20.44
N ILE A 138 -1.10 -1.11 19.31
CA ILE A 138 -0.99 0.10 18.47
C ILE A 138 -1.51 1.31 19.22
N GLY A 139 -2.66 1.18 19.86
CA GLY A 139 -3.31 2.27 20.55
C GLY A 139 -2.47 2.84 21.68
N CYS A 140 -1.52 2.09 22.25
CA CYS A 140 -0.62 2.62 23.29
C CYS A 140 0.34 3.69 22.77
N LEU A 141 0.50 3.85 21.45
CA LEU A 141 1.42 4.81 20.82
C LEU A 141 0.76 6.20 20.66
N GLU A 142 0.76 6.98 21.73
CA GLU A 142 0.04 8.27 21.87
C GLU A 142 0.35 9.31 20.76
N PHE A 143 1.57 9.29 20.19
CA PHE A 143 2.04 10.27 19.20
C PHE A 143 2.10 9.70 17.78
N LEU A 144 1.46 8.55 17.54
CA LEU A 144 1.49 7.90 16.24
C LEU A 144 0.81 8.77 15.19
N THR A 145 1.58 9.14 14.16
CA THR A 145 1.10 9.95 13.03
C THR A 145 0.87 9.13 11.78
N THR A 146 1.61 8.03 11.61
CA THR A 146 1.57 7.17 10.44
C THR A 146 1.52 5.71 10.85
N LEU A 147 0.51 5.00 10.37
CA LEU A 147 0.37 3.57 10.51
C LEU A 147 0.30 2.93 9.12
N SER A 148 1.19 2.00 8.83
CA SER A 148 1.19 1.22 7.59
C SER A 148 0.96 -0.25 7.89
N VAL A 149 -0.13 -0.82 7.39
CA VAL A 149 -0.61 -2.17 7.72
C VAL A 149 -1.28 -2.81 6.51
N ASN A 150 -1.44 -4.13 6.54
CA ASN A 150 -2.36 -4.81 5.63
C ASN A 150 -3.80 -4.40 5.96
N TYR A 151 -4.65 -4.31 4.94
CA TYR A 151 -6.06 -3.93 5.10
C TYR A 151 -6.80 -4.85 6.08
N ALA A 152 -6.56 -6.16 5.98
CA ALA A 152 -7.17 -7.15 6.86
C ALA A 152 -6.89 -6.91 8.36
N TYR A 153 -5.80 -6.23 8.74
CA TYR A 153 -5.46 -6.02 10.16
C TYR A 153 -6.35 -5.00 10.87
N ILE A 154 -7.10 -4.19 10.12
CA ILE A 154 -8.02 -3.19 10.66
C ILE A 154 -9.46 -3.38 10.20
N ALA A 155 -9.69 -4.30 9.26
CA ALA A 155 -11.01 -4.57 8.70
C ALA A 155 -11.84 -5.43 9.67
N THR A 156 -12.84 -4.81 10.28
CA THR A 156 -13.87 -5.50 11.07
C THR A 156 -15.26 -5.22 10.47
N PRO A 157 -16.26 -6.11 10.64
CA PRO A 157 -17.56 -5.94 9.96
C PRO A 157 -18.28 -4.64 10.34
N THR A 158 -18.03 -4.14 11.54
CA THR A 158 -18.56 -2.88 12.07
C THR A 158 -17.60 -1.70 11.86
N GLY A 159 -16.34 -1.96 11.50
CA GLY A 159 -15.26 -0.99 11.45
C GLY A 159 -14.89 -0.39 12.81
N ASP A 160 -15.29 -1.04 13.91
CA ASP A 160 -15.04 -0.60 15.29
C ASP A 160 -13.54 -0.38 15.58
N LEU A 161 -12.66 -1.23 15.04
CA LEU A 161 -11.22 -1.11 15.21
C LEU A 161 -10.68 0.21 14.63
N LEU A 162 -11.06 0.54 13.40
CA LEU A 162 -10.71 1.81 12.77
C LEU A 162 -11.22 3.00 13.60
N VAL A 163 -12.49 2.96 14.00
CA VAL A 163 -13.12 4.04 14.77
C VAL A 163 -12.46 4.22 16.13
N ASN A 164 -12.14 3.13 16.83
CA ASN A 164 -11.50 3.19 18.14
C ASN A 164 -10.05 3.67 18.04
N LEU A 165 -9.32 3.33 16.96
CA LEU A 165 -7.99 3.90 16.71
C LEU A 165 -8.09 5.39 16.45
N ALA A 166 -9.06 5.82 15.65
CA ALA A 166 -9.31 7.23 15.37
C ALA A 166 -9.66 8.01 16.64
N LYS A 167 -10.51 7.46 17.52
CA LYS A 167 -10.81 8.06 18.85
C LYS A 167 -9.56 8.25 19.70
N LYS A 168 -8.65 7.27 19.67
CA LYS A 168 -7.48 7.26 20.55
C LYS A 168 -6.37 8.17 20.06
N LEU A 169 -6.11 8.18 18.74
CA LEU A 169 -5.04 8.97 18.14
C LEU A 169 -5.51 10.39 17.78
N GLY A 170 -6.81 10.57 17.51
CA GLY A 170 -7.43 11.86 17.23
C GLY A 170 -6.73 12.62 16.10
N THR A 171 -6.48 13.91 16.35
CA THR A 171 -5.80 14.82 15.41
C THR A 171 -4.33 14.51 15.18
N ASN A 172 -3.69 13.67 16.02
CA ASN A 172 -2.31 13.25 15.78
C ASN A 172 -2.22 12.27 14.60
N TRP A 173 -3.31 11.58 14.24
CA TRP A 173 -3.27 10.59 13.18
C TRP A 173 -3.43 11.21 11.79
N HIS A 174 -2.34 11.23 11.03
CA HIS A 174 -2.29 11.88 9.73
C HIS A 174 -2.36 10.88 8.57
N TRP A 175 -1.79 9.68 8.74
CA TRP A 175 -1.62 8.72 7.65
C TRP A 175 -2.01 7.32 8.07
N LEU A 176 -2.89 6.72 7.27
CA LEU A 176 -3.15 5.29 7.26
C LEU A 176 -2.79 4.74 5.87
N GLN A 177 -1.80 3.86 5.82
CA GLN A 177 -1.30 3.25 4.60
C GLN A 177 -1.70 1.78 4.56
N LEU A 178 -2.54 1.43 3.60
CA LEU A 178 -3.19 0.14 3.49
C LEU A 178 -2.63 -0.63 2.31
N LEU A 179 -2.03 -1.77 2.62
CA LEU A 179 -1.67 -2.78 1.64
C LEU A 179 -2.87 -3.71 1.44
N CYS A 180 -3.30 -3.89 0.19
CA CYS A 180 -4.49 -4.63 -0.17
C CYS A 180 -4.12 -5.78 -1.12
N SER A 181 -4.39 -7.01 -0.69
CA SER A 181 -4.17 -8.23 -1.47
C SER A 181 -5.48 -9.02 -1.66
N GLU A 182 -5.60 -9.78 -2.76
CA GLU A 182 -6.84 -10.51 -3.07
C GLU A 182 -7.19 -11.52 -1.98
N GLU A 183 -6.17 -12.22 -1.47
CA GLU A 183 -6.29 -13.23 -0.41
C GLU A 183 -6.86 -12.66 0.89
N GLU A 184 -6.80 -11.34 1.10
CA GLU A 184 -7.35 -10.67 2.28
C GLU A 184 -8.85 -10.40 2.19
N ILE A 185 -9.45 -10.41 0.99
CA ILE A 185 -10.88 -10.10 0.79
C ILE A 185 -11.69 -11.24 0.18
N ILE A 186 -11.05 -12.21 -0.48
CA ILE A 186 -11.70 -13.38 -1.07
C ILE A 186 -11.14 -14.63 -0.41
N GLN A 187 -12.03 -15.45 0.17
CA GLN A 187 -11.72 -16.83 0.52
C GLN A 187 -12.41 -17.73 -0.52
N LYS A 188 -11.62 -18.53 -1.22
CA LYS A 188 -12.18 -19.56 -2.10
C LYS A 188 -12.63 -20.73 -1.23
N ALA A 189 -13.92 -21.01 -1.20
CA ALA A 189 -14.42 -22.25 -0.64
C ALA A 189 -14.09 -23.42 -1.59
N GLU A 190 -14.08 -24.64 -1.06
CA GLU A 190 -13.87 -25.86 -1.84
C GLU A 190 -14.93 -26.05 -2.94
N ASP A 191 -16.11 -25.43 -2.78
CA ASP A 191 -17.27 -25.52 -3.69
C ASP A 191 -17.38 -24.37 -4.72
N GLU A 192 -16.27 -23.80 -5.18
CA GLU A 192 -16.22 -22.72 -6.20
C GLU A 192 -16.91 -21.38 -5.86
N TYR A 193 -17.63 -21.27 -4.74
CA TYR A 193 -18.19 -20.00 -4.29
C TYR A 193 -17.15 -19.17 -3.53
N ASP A 194 -16.93 -17.94 -3.99
CA ASP A 194 -16.10 -16.95 -3.30
C ASP A 194 -16.84 -16.47 -2.03
N ILE A 195 -16.35 -16.84 -0.84
CA ILE A 195 -16.82 -16.28 0.43
C ILE A 195 -16.14 -14.92 0.61
N GLU A 196 -16.96 -13.87 0.67
CA GLU A 196 -16.48 -12.52 0.92
C GLU A 196 -15.97 -12.40 2.36
N LYS A 197 -14.73 -11.92 2.51
CA LYS A 197 -14.21 -11.55 3.82
C LYS A 197 -14.70 -10.16 4.22
N VAL A 198 -14.36 -9.83 5.46
CA VAL A 198 -14.72 -8.59 6.14
C VAL A 198 -14.19 -7.34 5.42
N VAL A 199 -15.07 -6.38 5.21
CA VAL A 199 -14.77 -5.04 4.67
C VAL A 199 -15.13 -3.95 5.68
N ILE A 200 -14.46 -2.80 5.61
CA ILE A 200 -14.76 -1.66 6.47
C ILE A 200 -15.97 -0.92 5.90
N PRO A 201 -17.08 -0.78 6.65
CA PRO A 201 -18.27 -0.09 6.18
C PRO A 201 -18.04 1.42 6.06
N ASP A 202 -18.78 2.07 5.14
CA ASP A 202 -18.68 3.52 4.90
C ASP A 202 -19.01 4.37 6.14
N SER A 203 -19.89 3.87 7.02
CA SER A 203 -20.21 4.50 8.31
C SER A 203 -18.99 4.59 9.23
N ALA A 204 -18.12 3.57 9.24
CA ALA A 204 -16.91 3.57 10.04
C ALA A 204 -15.90 4.60 9.52
N TRP A 205 -15.78 4.78 8.20
CA TRP A 205 -14.95 5.85 7.62
C TRP A 205 -15.44 7.23 8.01
N ARG A 206 -16.75 7.49 7.97
CA ARG A 206 -17.32 8.76 8.44
C ARG A 206 -17.00 9.02 9.91
N ALA A 207 -17.19 8.01 10.76
CA ALA A 207 -16.89 8.11 12.18
C ALA A 207 -15.39 8.30 12.44
N ALA A 208 -14.52 7.61 11.71
CA ALA A 208 -13.08 7.78 11.82
C ALA A 208 -12.64 9.21 11.48
N HIS A 209 -13.16 9.77 10.39
CA HIS A 209 -12.88 11.16 9.99
C HIS A 209 -13.48 12.21 10.93
N PHE A 210 -14.52 11.87 11.69
CA PHE A 210 -15.01 12.73 12.76
C PHE A 210 -13.98 12.85 13.89
N TRP A 211 -13.37 11.75 14.31
CA TRP A 211 -12.38 11.73 15.40
C TRP A 211 -10.97 12.15 14.95
N ALA A 212 -10.59 11.79 13.73
CA ALA A 212 -9.29 12.10 13.12
C ALA A 212 -9.50 12.88 11.81
N PRO A 213 -9.86 14.17 11.86
CA PRO A 213 -10.27 14.95 10.69
C PRO A 213 -9.15 15.22 9.68
N VAL A 214 -7.90 15.09 10.09
CA VAL A 214 -6.71 15.25 9.21
C VAL A 214 -6.22 13.94 8.62
N LEU A 215 -6.89 12.81 8.92
CA LEU A 215 -6.49 11.49 8.45
C LEU A 215 -6.58 11.40 6.93
N LYS A 216 -5.45 11.02 6.33
CA LYS A 216 -5.32 10.72 4.91
C LYS A 216 -5.10 9.23 4.73
N VAL A 217 -5.78 8.67 3.72
CA VAL A 217 -5.66 7.25 3.41
C VAL A 217 -4.85 7.04 2.15
N GLN A 218 -3.91 6.11 2.22
CA GLN A 218 -3.15 5.61 1.09
C GLN A 218 -3.50 4.15 0.85
N TYR A 219 -3.88 3.81 -0.38
CA TYR A 219 -4.07 2.44 -0.82
C TYR A 219 -2.92 2.00 -1.73
N ALA A 220 -2.40 0.81 -1.45
CA ALA A 220 -1.52 0.04 -2.32
C ALA A 220 -2.21 -1.29 -2.63
N ILE A 221 -2.89 -1.36 -3.77
CA ILE A 221 -3.64 -2.52 -4.24
C ILE A 221 -2.76 -3.28 -5.23
N ILE A 222 -2.41 -4.52 -4.91
CA ILE A 222 -1.44 -5.31 -5.68
C ILE A 222 -2.07 -6.64 -6.10
N GLY A 223 -1.98 -6.93 -7.40
CA GLY A 223 -2.41 -8.20 -7.98
C GLY A 223 -3.93 -8.34 -8.13
N ILE A 224 -4.68 -7.24 -8.07
CA ILE A 224 -6.15 -7.25 -8.13
C ILE A 224 -6.61 -6.40 -9.30
N PRO A 225 -6.66 -6.96 -10.52
CA PRO A 225 -7.00 -6.17 -11.70
C PRO A 225 -8.49 -5.83 -11.80
N ARG A 226 -9.37 -6.68 -11.28
CA ARG A 226 -10.83 -6.56 -11.46
C ARG A 226 -11.43 -5.50 -10.54
N TYR A 227 -12.10 -4.51 -11.14
CA TYR A 227 -12.81 -3.45 -10.43
C TYR A 227 -13.75 -3.93 -9.33
N ASP A 228 -14.58 -4.93 -9.60
CA ASP A 228 -15.57 -5.42 -8.61
C ASP A 228 -14.91 -5.98 -7.35
N ILE A 229 -13.63 -6.39 -7.45
CA ILE A 229 -12.85 -6.92 -6.34
C ILE A 229 -12.16 -5.76 -5.61
N HIS A 230 -11.33 -4.96 -6.29
CA HIS A 230 -10.56 -3.94 -5.59
C HIS A 230 -11.39 -2.75 -5.09
N LYS A 231 -12.57 -2.50 -5.68
CA LYS A 231 -13.52 -1.50 -5.16
C LYS A 231 -13.94 -1.81 -3.72
N LYS A 232 -13.96 -3.08 -3.31
CA LYS A 232 -14.38 -3.50 -1.96
C LYS A 232 -13.51 -2.94 -0.84
N PHE A 233 -12.28 -2.51 -1.15
CA PHE A 233 -11.37 -1.95 -0.15
C PHE A 233 -11.73 -0.53 0.29
N PHE A 234 -12.49 0.22 -0.51
CA PHE A 234 -12.70 1.64 -0.27
C PHE A 234 -14.15 2.07 -0.50
N THR A 235 -14.56 3.08 0.23
CA THR A 235 -15.91 3.64 0.17
C THR A 235 -15.83 5.14 -0.07
N LYS A 236 -16.96 5.75 -0.48
CA LYS A 236 -17.03 7.17 -0.82
C LYS A 236 -16.39 8.09 0.24
N HIS A 237 -16.50 7.76 1.54
CA HIS A 237 -15.99 8.61 2.62
C HIS A 237 -14.57 8.29 3.10
N THR A 238 -13.84 7.37 2.47
CA THR A 238 -12.49 6.99 2.93
C THR A 238 -11.45 8.13 2.86
N ARG A 239 -11.70 9.24 2.12
CA ARG A 239 -10.74 10.35 1.87
C ARG A 239 -9.38 9.84 1.40
N ILE A 240 -9.39 9.23 0.22
CA ILE A 240 -8.17 8.70 -0.41
C ILE A 240 -7.29 9.86 -0.88
N HIS A 241 -6.07 9.90 -0.36
CA HIS A 241 -5.03 10.82 -0.82
C HIS A 241 -4.14 10.17 -1.88
N THR A 242 -3.80 8.90 -1.69
CA THR A 242 -2.89 8.17 -2.56
C THR A 242 -3.55 6.86 -2.98
N PHE A 243 -3.64 6.65 -4.29
CA PHE A 243 -4.16 5.43 -4.88
C PHE A 243 -3.10 4.82 -5.79
N ALA A 244 -2.57 3.67 -5.39
CA ALA A 244 -1.68 2.86 -6.22
C ALA A 244 -2.35 1.53 -6.52
N LEU A 245 -2.56 1.24 -7.81
CA LEU A 245 -3.10 -0.02 -8.30
C LEU A 245 -2.06 -0.67 -9.21
N SER A 246 -1.64 -1.88 -8.86
CA SER A 246 -0.82 -2.73 -9.71
C SER A 246 -1.58 -4.00 -10.03
N THR A 247 -1.87 -4.23 -11.32
CA THR A 247 -2.59 -5.44 -11.75
C THR A 247 -1.76 -6.71 -11.58
N SER A 248 -0.44 -6.57 -11.42
CA SER A 248 0.52 -7.67 -11.57
C SER A 248 0.35 -8.42 -12.91
N ILE A 249 1.05 -9.53 -13.09
CA ILE A 249 0.88 -10.39 -14.27
C ILE A 249 -0.29 -11.33 -13.98
N ASP A 250 -1.43 -11.09 -14.62
CA ASP A 250 -2.56 -12.02 -14.61
C ASP A 250 -2.33 -13.12 -15.65
N LEU A 251 -1.67 -14.21 -15.22
CA LEU A 251 -1.47 -15.41 -16.05
C LEU A 251 -2.78 -16.11 -16.42
N LYS A 252 -3.88 -15.79 -15.76
CA LYS A 252 -5.20 -16.39 -16.02
C LYS A 252 -6.02 -15.58 -17.02
N PHE A 253 -5.50 -14.43 -17.48
CA PHE A 253 -6.12 -13.57 -18.49
C PHE A 253 -7.60 -13.27 -18.21
N ARG A 254 -7.95 -13.03 -16.94
CA ARG A 254 -9.34 -12.86 -16.47
C ARG A 254 -9.86 -11.48 -16.84
N GLN A 255 -10.22 -11.30 -18.11
CA GLN A 255 -10.78 -10.05 -18.65
C GLN A 255 -12.30 -10.18 -18.89
N PRO A 256 -13.06 -9.06 -18.86
CA PRO A 256 -12.63 -7.68 -18.66
C PRO A 256 -12.37 -7.30 -17.18
N TRP A 257 -11.49 -6.32 -16.99
CA TRP A 257 -11.11 -5.77 -15.67
C TRP A 257 -11.95 -4.57 -15.22
N TYR A 258 -12.75 -3.99 -16.12
CA TYR A 258 -13.53 -2.77 -15.94
C TYR A 258 -12.74 -1.59 -15.31
N LEU A 259 -11.54 -1.31 -15.82
CA LEU A 259 -10.67 -0.26 -15.27
C LEU A 259 -11.19 1.15 -15.58
N ASP A 260 -12.00 1.31 -16.63
CA ASP A 260 -12.77 2.52 -16.88
C ASP A 260 -13.67 2.88 -15.69
N CYS A 261 -14.30 1.88 -15.08
CA CYS A 261 -15.13 2.04 -13.88
C CYS A 261 -14.28 2.42 -12.66
N THR A 262 -13.04 1.95 -12.59
CA THR A 262 -12.08 2.37 -11.55
C THR A 262 -11.78 3.86 -11.68
N ILE A 263 -11.36 4.31 -12.87
CA ILE A 263 -11.06 5.73 -13.14
C ILE A 263 -12.28 6.61 -12.86
N LYS A 264 -13.46 6.20 -13.33
CA LYS A 264 -14.71 6.93 -13.09
C LYS A 264 -15.01 7.06 -11.60
N THR A 265 -14.83 5.99 -10.83
CA THR A 265 -15.05 6.01 -9.38
C THR A 265 -14.08 6.96 -8.68
N LEU A 266 -12.80 6.91 -9.04
CA LEU A 266 -11.79 7.82 -8.48
C LEU A 266 -12.12 9.28 -8.75
N CYS A 267 -12.46 9.60 -10.00
CA CYS A 267 -12.88 10.95 -10.39
C CYS A 267 -14.15 11.41 -9.68
N THR A 268 -15.11 10.52 -9.45
CA THR A 268 -16.41 10.89 -8.87
C THR A 268 -16.36 11.03 -7.34
N TRP A 269 -15.59 10.17 -6.66
CA TRP A 269 -15.59 10.13 -5.19
C TRP A 269 -14.44 10.90 -4.56
N TYR A 270 -13.33 11.07 -5.27
CA TYR A 270 -12.08 11.59 -4.69
C TYR A 270 -11.46 12.72 -5.50
N SER A 271 -12.22 13.43 -6.34
CA SER A 271 -11.76 14.59 -7.12
C SER A 271 -10.92 15.57 -6.31
N ASP A 272 -11.38 15.85 -5.08
CA ASP A 272 -10.82 16.92 -4.25
C ASP A 272 -9.75 16.41 -3.27
N THR A 273 -9.64 15.09 -3.10
CA THR A 273 -8.74 14.49 -2.10
C THR A 273 -7.58 13.71 -2.71
N LEU A 274 -7.73 13.20 -3.93
CA LEU A 274 -6.72 12.36 -4.58
C LEU A 274 -5.57 13.22 -5.13
N VAL A 275 -4.41 13.10 -4.51
CA VAL A 275 -3.20 13.88 -4.81
C VAL A 275 -2.16 13.05 -5.58
N TYR A 276 -2.14 11.73 -5.34
CA TYR A 276 -1.21 10.81 -5.99
C TYR A 276 -1.99 9.63 -6.59
N LEU A 277 -1.80 9.41 -7.88
CA LEU A 277 -2.40 8.29 -8.62
C LEU A 277 -1.31 7.52 -9.35
N SER A 278 -1.21 6.22 -9.06
CA SER A 278 -0.33 5.29 -9.77
C SER A 278 -1.15 4.12 -10.30
N LEU A 279 -1.14 3.94 -11.62
CA LEU A 279 -1.86 2.87 -12.31
C LEU A 279 -0.84 2.04 -13.08
N GLN A 280 -0.49 0.87 -12.54
CA GLN A 280 0.39 -0.10 -13.19
C GLN A 280 -0.43 -1.24 -13.78
N LEU A 281 -0.82 -1.07 -15.04
CA LEU A 281 -1.77 -1.89 -15.78
C LEU A 281 -1.05 -2.81 -16.75
N TRP A 282 -0.30 -3.78 -16.22
CA TRP A 282 0.44 -4.77 -17.00
C TRP A 282 -0.50 -5.60 -17.87
N HIS A 283 -0.23 -5.69 -19.18
CA HIS A 283 -0.99 -6.48 -20.16
C HIS A 283 -2.50 -6.15 -20.24
N ASN A 284 -2.92 -4.97 -19.77
CA ASN A 284 -4.28 -4.49 -19.95
C ASN A 284 -4.54 -4.20 -21.44
N ARG A 285 -5.57 -4.82 -22.01
CA ARG A 285 -6.01 -4.57 -23.40
C ARG A 285 -7.27 -3.71 -23.50
N GLN A 286 -7.76 -3.15 -22.40
CA GLN A 286 -8.87 -2.20 -22.46
C GLN A 286 -8.40 -0.86 -23.03
N ASN A 287 -9.18 -0.29 -23.94
CA ASN A 287 -8.94 1.05 -24.44
C ASN A 287 -9.35 2.08 -23.37
N LEU A 288 -8.37 2.71 -22.73
CA LEU A 288 -8.57 3.72 -21.69
C LEU A 288 -8.30 5.15 -22.18
N ASP A 289 -8.10 5.35 -23.49
CA ASP A 289 -7.67 6.63 -24.05
C ASP A 289 -8.60 7.79 -23.69
N ASP A 290 -9.92 7.61 -23.76
CA ASP A 290 -10.88 8.69 -23.45
C ASP A 290 -10.92 9.02 -21.95
N GLN A 291 -10.75 8.01 -21.10
CA GLN A 291 -10.69 8.14 -19.64
C GLN A 291 -9.40 8.86 -19.23
N LEU A 292 -8.25 8.43 -19.77
CA LEU A 292 -6.95 9.07 -19.53
C LEU A 292 -6.92 10.51 -20.04
N ARG A 293 -7.53 10.78 -21.20
CA ARG A 293 -7.64 12.13 -21.77
C ARG A 293 -8.35 13.10 -20.82
N ARG A 294 -9.30 12.66 -20.00
CA ARG A 294 -10.07 13.54 -19.12
C ARG A 294 -9.63 13.47 -17.65
N LEU A 295 -8.73 12.55 -17.33
CA LEU A 295 -8.31 12.24 -15.96
C LEU A 295 -7.81 13.46 -15.20
N LEU A 296 -6.92 14.25 -15.82
CA LEU A 296 -6.28 15.40 -15.17
C LEU A 296 -7.26 16.55 -14.91
N ILE A 297 -8.30 16.68 -15.74
CA ILE A 297 -9.36 17.68 -15.57
C ILE A 297 -10.30 17.28 -14.42
N TYR A 298 -10.63 15.99 -14.32
CA TYR A 298 -11.55 15.50 -13.28
C TYR A 298 -10.90 15.30 -11.91
N LEU A 299 -9.57 15.40 -11.82
CA LEU A 299 -8.82 15.30 -10.58
C LEU A 299 -8.01 16.59 -10.34
N PRO A 300 -8.67 17.71 -9.97
CA PRO A 300 -8.00 19.00 -9.80
C PRO A 300 -6.93 18.98 -8.69
N SER A 301 -7.13 18.17 -7.65
CA SER A 301 -6.15 18.01 -6.56
C SER A 301 -4.95 17.14 -6.93
N LEU A 302 -4.96 16.49 -8.11
CA LEU A 302 -3.88 15.60 -8.50
C LEU A 302 -2.58 16.38 -8.70
N ARG A 303 -1.51 15.87 -8.09
CA ARG A 303 -0.16 16.47 -8.17
C ARG A 303 0.85 15.53 -8.82
N VAL A 304 0.67 14.23 -8.62
CA VAL A 304 1.55 13.18 -9.14
C VAL A 304 0.73 12.12 -9.85
N PHE A 305 1.06 11.88 -11.12
CA PHE A 305 0.47 10.83 -11.93
C PHE A 305 1.55 9.87 -12.45
N GLU A 306 1.39 8.59 -12.13
CA GLU A 306 2.24 7.51 -12.61
C GLU A 306 1.40 6.48 -13.37
N TYR A 307 1.89 6.07 -14.54
CA TYR A 307 1.14 5.18 -15.42
C TYR A 307 2.05 4.14 -16.06
N ILE A 308 1.65 2.88 -16.03
CA ILE A 308 2.25 1.82 -16.85
C ILE A 308 1.11 1.13 -17.59
N GLY A 309 1.15 1.07 -18.92
CA GLY A 309 0.00 0.60 -19.70
C GLY A 309 0.08 0.93 -21.18
N GLU A 310 -0.95 0.53 -21.92
CA GLU A 310 -1.16 0.91 -23.32
C GLU A 310 -1.84 2.29 -23.41
N ILE A 311 -1.31 3.18 -24.25
CA ILE A 311 -2.04 4.34 -24.78
C ILE A 311 -2.06 4.22 -26.29
N ARG A 312 -3.25 4.16 -26.87
CA ARG A 312 -3.43 3.72 -28.26
C ARG A 312 -3.36 4.85 -29.27
N THR A 313 -3.61 6.09 -28.84
CA THR A 313 -3.63 7.24 -29.75
C THR A 313 -2.70 8.35 -29.30
N PHE A 314 -1.97 8.91 -30.26
CA PHE A 314 -1.12 10.09 -30.06
C PHE A 314 -1.93 11.28 -29.56
N LYS A 315 -3.18 11.40 -30.03
CA LYS A 315 -4.12 12.45 -29.66
C LYS A 315 -4.37 12.48 -28.15
N THR A 316 -4.40 11.33 -27.48
CA THR A 316 -4.59 11.25 -26.02
C THR A 316 -3.40 11.86 -25.28
N LEU A 317 -2.16 11.45 -25.61
CA LEU A 317 -0.95 12.01 -25.00
C LEU A 317 -0.83 13.52 -25.24
N CYS A 318 -1.06 13.95 -26.49
CA CYS A 318 -1.00 15.37 -26.84
C CYS A 318 -2.06 16.19 -26.08
N ALA A 319 -3.29 15.67 -25.95
CA ALA A 319 -4.33 16.32 -25.17
C ALA A 319 -3.97 16.46 -23.69
N MET A 320 -3.38 15.41 -23.09
CA MET A 320 -2.89 15.48 -21.70
C MET A 320 -1.80 16.55 -21.54
N CYS A 321 -0.84 16.60 -22.48
CA CYS A 321 0.21 17.63 -22.46
C CYS A 321 -0.37 19.04 -22.58
N CYS A 322 -1.34 19.24 -23.47
CA CYS A 322 -2.04 20.51 -23.62
C CYS A 322 -2.78 20.94 -22.36
N GLN A 323 -3.43 20.02 -21.63
CA GLN A 323 -4.14 20.30 -20.38
C GLN A 323 -3.20 20.72 -19.24
N ILE A 324 -2.03 20.08 -19.18
CA ILE A 324 -0.97 20.45 -18.25
C ILE A 324 -0.47 21.86 -18.58
N ARG A 325 -0.11 22.10 -19.84
CA ARG A 325 0.41 23.41 -20.30
C ARG A 325 -0.59 24.55 -20.08
N SER A 326 -1.88 24.31 -20.26
CA SER A 326 -2.92 25.34 -20.07
C SER A 326 -3.19 25.69 -18.60
N GLY A 327 -2.54 25.02 -17.64
CA GLY A 327 -2.73 25.28 -16.21
C GLY A 327 -4.11 24.87 -15.70
N HIS A 328 -4.80 23.95 -16.39
CA HIS A 328 -6.10 23.42 -15.95
C HIS A 328 -5.99 22.31 -14.89
N CYS A 329 -4.76 21.89 -14.58
CA CYS A 329 -4.46 20.93 -13.52
C CYS A 329 -3.16 21.33 -12.83
N ASP A 330 -3.01 20.89 -11.58
CA ASP A 330 -1.86 21.24 -10.73
C ASP A 330 -0.78 20.14 -10.72
N VAL A 331 -0.79 19.26 -11.71
CA VAL A 331 0.14 18.15 -11.79
C VAL A 331 1.54 18.68 -12.10
N TYR A 332 2.47 18.44 -11.18
CA TYR A 332 3.89 18.80 -11.36
C TYR A 332 4.76 17.59 -11.70
N ARG A 333 4.23 16.36 -11.58
CA ARG A 333 4.95 15.13 -11.93
C ARG A 333 4.09 14.16 -12.69
N VAL A 334 4.54 13.81 -13.89
CA VAL A 334 3.96 12.77 -14.74
C VAL A 334 5.06 11.81 -15.15
N ASN A 335 4.89 10.54 -14.81
CA ASN A 335 5.79 9.48 -15.26
C ASN A 335 4.98 8.38 -15.93
N MET A 336 5.29 8.07 -17.18
CA MET A 336 4.61 7.01 -17.92
C MET A 336 5.60 5.99 -18.45
N GLN A 337 5.24 4.72 -18.37
CA GLN A 337 5.94 3.64 -19.05
C GLN A 337 4.96 2.93 -20.00
N LEU A 338 5.11 3.20 -21.30
CA LEU A 338 4.17 2.72 -22.32
C LEU A 338 4.52 1.31 -22.78
N GLN A 339 3.50 0.44 -22.80
CA GLN A 339 3.57 -0.90 -23.37
C GLN A 339 3.31 -0.85 -24.89
N ASP A 340 3.84 -1.84 -25.62
CA ASP A 340 3.62 -1.97 -27.05
C ASP A 340 2.13 -2.19 -27.38
N VAL A 341 1.65 -1.48 -28.39
CA VAL A 341 0.27 -1.63 -28.88
C VAL A 341 0.31 -2.43 -30.18
N ASN A 342 -0.42 -3.55 -30.21
CA ASN A 342 -0.47 -4.42 -31.39
C ASN A 342 -0.95 -3.65 -32.62
N GLY A 343 -0.24 -3.81 -33.74
CA GLY A 343 -0.61 -3.24 -35.04
C GLY A 343 -0.16 -1.80 -35.30
N LEU A 344 0.58 -1.18 -34.36
CA LEU A 344 1.23 0.12 -34.58
C LEU A 344 2.68 -0.04 -35.03
N ASP A 345 3.11 0.78 -35.99
CA ASP A 345 4.51 0.95 -36.34
C ASP A 345 5.25 1.54 -35.12
N LYS A 346 6.02 0.69 -34.44
CA LYS A 346 6.71 0.99 -33.19
C LYS A 346 7.72 2.13 -33.36
N GLU A 347 8.47 2.15 -34.47
CA GLU A 347 9.46 3.19 -34.71
C GLU A 347 8.81 4.54 -34.93
N LYS A 348 7.77 4.58 -35.78
CA LYS A 348 7.00 5.80 -36.04
C LYS A 348 6.31 6.30 -34.78
N TRP A 349 5.78 5.39 -33.95
CA TRP A 349 5.14 5.72 -32.68
C TRP A 349 6.12 6.34 -31.68
N ILE A 350 7.25 5.68 -31.42
CA ILE A 350 8.30 6.17 -30.53
C ILE A 350 8.83 7.52 -31.01
N LYS A 351 9.08 7.67 -32.31
CA LYS A 351 9.54 8.94 -32.90
C LYS A 351 8.52 10.06 -32.67
N SER A 352 7.24 9.79 -32.89
CA SER A 352 6.16 10.77 -32.69
C SER A 352 6.08 11.24 -31.23
N ILE A 353 6.17 10.33 -30.27
CA ILE A 353 6.15 10.66 -28.84
C ILE A 353 7.40 11.46 -28.45
N ARG A 354 8.59 11.06 -28.91
CA ARG A 354 9.82 11.82 -28.63
C ARG A 354 9.76 13.24 -29.19
N CYS A 355 9.21 13.42 -30.40
CA CYS A 355 8.97 14.75 -30.97
C CYS A 355 7.99 15.56 -30.10
N MET A 356 6.88 14.97 -29.65
CA MET A 356 5.94 15.63 -28.73
C MET A 356 6.62 16.06 -27.42
N MET A 357 7.37 15.17 -26.77
CA MET A 357 8.10 15.50 -25.54
C MET A 357 9.05 16.68 -25.75
N ALA A 358 9.77 16.72 -26.88
CA ALA A 358 10.63 17.84 -27.23
C ALA A 358 9.83 19.15 -27.42
N CYS A 359 8.65 19.10 -28.06
CA CYS A 359 7.80 20.26 -28.26
C CYS A 359 7.30 20.88 -26.94
N PHE A 360 6.99 20.06 -25.92
CA PHE A 360 6.47 20.55 -24.64
C PHE A 360 7.57 20.81 -23.59
N LYS A 361 8.81 20.37 -23.83
CA LYS A 361 9.91 20.44 -22.85
C LYS A 361 10.13 21.85 -22.30
N CYS A 362 10.28 22.85 -23.16
CA CYS A 362 10.54 24.22 -22.73
C CYS A 362 9.40 24.79 -21.87
N ASP A 363 8.14 24.47 -22.21
CA ASP A 363 6.98 24.92 -21.44
C ASP A 363 6.97 24.23 -20.06
N PHE A 364 7.18 22.92 -20.03
CA PHE A 364 7.20 22.14 -18.78
C PHE A 364 8.36 22.52 -17.86
N ASP A 365 9.56 22.75 -18.40
CA ASP A 365 10.72 23.20 -17.63
C ASP A 365 10.43 24.57 -16.97
N ARG A 366 9.81 25.51 -17.71
CA ARG A 366 9.41 26.82 -17.18
C ARG A 366 8.34 26.73 -16.10
N MET A 367 7.45 25.75 -16.21
CA MET A 367 6.38 25.49 -15.25
C MET A 367 6.83 24.62 -14.05
N GLY A 368 8.07 24.10 -14.07
CA GLY A 368 8.57 23.19 -13.03
C GLY A 368 7.94 21.80 -13.04
N ILE A 369 7.47 21.35 -14.21
CA ILE A 369 6.82 20.04 -14.39
C ILE A 369 7.85 18.98 -14.77
N GLU A 370 7.92 17.92 -13.99
CA GLU A 370 8.68 16.71 -14.30
C GLU A 370 7.83 15.77 -15.16
N PHE A 371 8.09 15.73 -16.47
CA PHE A 371 7.34 14.90 -17.43
C PHE A 371 8.24 13.89 -18.13
N ASN A 372 8.03 12.61 -17.85
CA ASN A 372 8.82 11.51 -18.40
C ASN A 372 7.91 10.46 -19.05
N ILE A 373 8.28 10.01 -20.25
CA ILE A 373 7.68 8.86 -20.92
C ILE A 373 8.80 7.92 -21.34
N ASP A 374 8.79 6.73 -20.76
CA ASP A 374 9.62 5.60 -21.14
C ASP A 374 8.81 4.55 -21.89
N PHE A 375 9.50 3.68 -22.61
CA PHE A 375 8.89 2.55 -23.31
C PHE A 375 9.35 1.26 -22.64
N TYR A 376 8.44 0.29 -22.50
CA TYR A 376 8.82 -1.02 -22.01
C TYR A 376 9.72 -1.72 -23.04
N CYS A 377 10.96 -2.04 -22.66
CA CYS A 377 11.86 -2.87 -23.47
C CYS A 377 11.45 -4.34 -23.27
N CYS A 378 11.02 -4.99 -24.35
CA CYS A 378 10.88 -6.45 -24.38
C CYS A 378 12.25 -7.13 -24.32
#